data_AF-A0A2V2PZT6-F1
#
_entry.id   AF-A0A2V2PZT6-F1
#
_cell.length_a   1.000
_cell.length_b   1.000
_cell.length_c   1.000
_cell.angle_alpha   90.00
_cell.angle_beta   90.00
_cell.angle_gamma   90.00
#
_symmetry.space_group_name_H-M   'P 1'
#
loop_
_entity.id
_entity.type
_entity.pdbx_description
1 polymer ?
#
loop_
_entity_poly.entity_id
_entity_poly.type
_entity_poly.pdbx_seq_one_letter_code
_entity_poly.pdbx_strand_id
1 'polypeptide(L)'
;MQARELGRAFGLAVAEWALRERYPDHLISIVDAETVLLPGFARTKPAGTLGARPRPDFLLEAWRPGEGSRVFVVTVNGNHQAVTPKTSASSRTTYRQLARGSERVERFHLGQRNATPALTTSTEFLAAAGVTVHVLHTDGGVELPLRPAAGADSADTAIGRRTLPYVDSVVLPKELGAERHNAFLIPEKEFSWFSRVVARAHAAGQLSLAGGGGTVGQYLIDEQGRKHFSETAYAGTASVHDAKACFAGEQYVGTDQVFRVNGTRVEAFSGMAADLYALLAKGKVEEYRRRTYERRNDWPEPDDIDDWGASSIRPDGTALAIRVVPEPASSDDRSRG
;
A
#
# COMPACT_ATOMS: atom_id res chain seq x y z
N MET A 1 1.82 0.37 -20.52
CA MET A 1 1.57 0.25 -19.07
C MET A 1 0.43 1.21 -18.71
N GLN A 2 -0.85 0.82 -18.80
CA GLN A 2 -1.94 1.79 -18.53
C GLN A 2 -3.14 1.14 -17.82
N ALA A 3 -3.84 0.18 -18.41
CA ALA A 3 -5.14 -0.17 -17.85
C ALA A 3 -5.16 -1.21 -16.73
N ARG A 4 -4.18 -2.13 -16.66
CA ARG A 4 -4.08 -3.08 -15.54
C ARG A 4 -3.75 -2.36 -14.23
N GLU A 5 -2.77 -1.47 -14.25
CA GLU A 5 -2.39 -0.70 -13.06
C GLU A 5 -3.49 0.28 -12.64
N LEU A 6 -4.14 0.96 -13.61
CA LEU A 6 -5.34 1.75 -13.30
C LEU A 6 -6.44 0.90 -12.68
N GLY A 7 -6.70 -0.30 -13.21
CA GLY A 7 -7.72 -1.19 -12.67
C GLY A 7 -7.42 -1.61 -11.23
N ARG A 8 -6.15 -1.87 -10.92
CA ARG A 8 -5.69 -2.13 -9.54
C ARG A 8 -5.86 -0.91 -8.65
N ALA A 9 -5.50 0.28 -9.13
CA ALA A 9 -5.62 1.54 -8.39
C ALA A 9 -7.07 1.86 -8.03
N PHE A 10 -8.01 1.80 -8.99
CA PHE A 10 -9.43 1.99 -8.71
C PHE A 10 -9.98 0.94 -7.75
N GLY A 11 -9.61 -0.33 -7.93
CA GLY A 11 -10.01 -1.41 -7.04
C GLY A 11 -9.52 -1.19 -5.60
N LEU A 12 -8.30 -0.70 -5.44
CA LEU A 12 -7.70 -0.38 -4.14
C LEU A 12 -8.34 0.86 -3.51
N ALA A 13 -8.61 1.90 -4.29
CA ALA A 13 -9.28 3.12 -3.83
C ALA A 13 -10.69 2.83 -3.32
N VAL A 14 -11.45 1.96 -4.00
CA VAL A 14 -12.77 1.53 -3.53
C VAL A 14 -12.68 0.68 -2.26
N ALA A 15 -11.69 -0.21 -2.16
CA ALA A 15 -11.48 -0.99 -0.94
C ALA A 15 -11.14 -0.08 0.26
N GLU A 16 -10.27 0.92 0.05
CA GLU A 16 -9.95 1.91 1.07
C GLU A 16 -11.19 2.74 1.46
N TRP A 17 -11.93 3.26 0.48
CA TRP A 17 -13.13 4.05 0.72
C TRP A 17 -14.17 3.26 1.55
N ALA A 18 -14.43 1.99 1.18
CA ALA A 18 -15.36 1.14 1.92
C ALA A 18 -14.93 0.94 3.39
N LEU A 19 -13.63 0.85 3.67
CA LEU A 19 -13.14 0.77 5.05
C LEU A 19 -13.22 2.10 5.78
N ARG A 20 -13.00 3.24 5.12
CA ARG A 20 -13.18 4.56 5.74
C ARG A 20 -14.64 4.80 6.14
N GLU A 21 -15.59 4.42 5.29
CA GLU A 21 -17.03 4.50 5.62
C GLU A 21 -17.39 3.60 6.80
N ARG A 22 -16.82 2.38 6.86
CA ARG A 22 -17.08 1.43 7.94
C ARG A 22 -16.37 1.79 9.26
N TYR A 23 -15.21 2.45 9.17
CA TYR A 23 -14.35 2.81 10.29
C TYR A 23 -13.94 4.29 10.21
N PRO A 24 -14.90 5.24 10.34
CA PRO A 24 -14.65 6.67 10.12
C PRO A 24 -13.65 7.26 11.11
N ASP A 25 -13.58 6.71 12.32
CA ASP A 25 -12.64 7.15 13.37
C ASP A 25 -11.28 6.44 13.32
N HIS A 26 -10.96 5.72 12.23
CA HIS A 26 -9.69 5.01 12.05
C HIS A 26 -8.88 5.57 10.90
N LEU A 27 -7.56 5.51 11.03
CA LEU A 27 -6.67 5.63 9.88
C LEU A 27 -6.63 4.30 9.12
N ILE A 28 -6.71 4.39 7.79
CA ILE A 28 -6.55 3.24 6.91
C ILE A 28 -5.15 3.28 6.28
N SER A 29 -4.31 2.33 6.70
CA SER A 29 -2.98 2.12 6.13
C SER A 29 -3.03 1.04 5.06
N ILE A 30 -2.41 1.28 3.91
CA ILE A 30 -2.27 0.29 2.83
C ILE A 30 -0.84 -0.23 2.83
N VAL A 31 -0.67 -1.54 2.85
CA VAL A 31 0.65 -2.18 2.74
C VAL A 31 0.64 -3.29 1.70
N ASP A 32 1.75 -3.41 0.97
CA ASP A 32 1.92 -4.50 0.00
C ASP A 32 2.01 -5.85 0.72
N ALA A 33 1.25 -6.83 0.23
CA ALA A 33 1.17 -8.15 0.85
C ALA A 33 2.49 -8.93 0.78
N GLU A 34 3.31 -8.74 -0.26
CA GLU A 34 4.63 -9.36 -0.32
C GLU A 34 5.53 -8.84 0.79
N THR A 35 5.58 -7.52 0.95
CA THR A 35 6.44 -6.87 1.96
C THR A 35 6.14 -7.40 3.35
N VAL A 36 4.87 -7.58 3.73
CA VAL A 36 4.49 -8.10 5.06
C VAL A 36 4.62 -9.62 5.22
N LEU A 37 4.60 -10.39 4.12
CA LEU A 37 4.75 -11.85 4.17
C LEU A 37 6.21 -12.30 4.21
N LEU A 38 7.12 -11.54 3.59
CA LEU A 38 8.54 -11.88 3.53
C LEU A 38 9.17 -12.19 4.91
N PRO A 39 8.92 -11.41 5.97
CA PRO A 39 9.48 -11.69 7.30
C PRO A 39 9.10 -13.03 7.92
N GLY A 40 7.95 -13.60 7.57
CA GLY A 40 7.47 -14.87 8.12
C GLY A 40 7.63 -16.06 7.20
N PHE A 41 7.69 -15.83 5.88
CA PHE A 41 7.53 -16.88 4.88
C PHE A 41 8.61 -16.90 3.80
N ALA A 42 9.60 -16.00 3.88
CA ALA A 42 10.76 -16.07 3.01
C ALA A 42 11.44 -17.43 3.17
N ARG A 43 11.65 -18.12 2.06
CA ARG A 43 12.28 -19.45 2.02
C ARG A 43 13.80 -19.33 2.11
N THR A 44 14.42 -20.22 2.87
CA THR A 44 15.79 -20.66 2.60
C THR A 44 15.80 -21.43 1.27
N LYS A 45 16.69 -21.07 0.34
CA LYS A 45 16.92 -21.80 -0.92
C LYS A 45 17.07 -23.32 -0.63
N PRO A 46 16.60 -24.24 -1.49
CA PRO A 46 16.37 -24.10 -2.94
C PRO A 46 14.90 -24.07 -3.40
N ALA A 47 13.92 -24.00 -2.50
CA ALA A 47 12.51 -24.01 -2.90
C ALA A 47 12.08 -22.63 -3.45
N GLY A 48 11.30 -22.61 -4.55
CA GLY A 48 10.95 -21.41 -5.34
C GLY A 48 10.37 -20.21 -4.55
N THR A 49 10.38 -19.04 -5.20
CA THR A 49 10.09 -17.71 -4.61
C THR A 49 8.65 -17.57 -4.09
N LEU A 50 8.43 -16.62 -3.16
CA LEU A 50 7.10 -16.23 -2.70
C LEU A 50 6.17 -15.83 -3.87
N GLY A 51 6.72 -15.29 -4.95
CA GLY A 51 5.98 -14.93 -6.17
C GLY A 51 5.30 -16.11 -6.87
N ALA A 52 5.65 -17.36 -6.56
CA ALA A 52 4.97 -18.55 -7.09
C ALA A 52 3.77 -19.01 -6.25
N ARG A 53 3.53 -18.41 -5.08
CA ARG A 53 2.42 -18.77 -4.18
C ARG A 53 1.24 -17.80 -4.39
N PRO A 54 -0.01 -18.29 -4.53
CA PRO A 54 -1.17 -17.42 -4.56
C PRO A 54 -1.28 -16.66 -3.24
N ARG A 55 -1.29 -15.33 -3.30
CA ARG A 55 -1.32 -14.42 -2.15
C ARG A 55 -2.23 -13.21 -2.43
N PRO A 56 -2.74 -12.54 -1.40
CA PRO A 56 -3.38 -11.23 -1.54
C PRO A 56 -2.46 -10.21 -2.22
N ASP A 57 -3.03 -9.13 -2.75
CA ASP A 57 -2.26 -8.04 -3.33
C ASP A 57 -1.82 -7.05 -2.24
N PHE A 58 -2.73 -6.73 -1.30
CA PHE A 58 -2.49 -5.76 -0.24
C PHE A 58 -3.08 -6.23 1.09
N LEU A 59 -2.59 -5.65 2.19
CA LEU A 59 -3.29 -5.60 3.47
C LEU A 59 -3.69 -4.16 3.75
N LEU A 60 -4.92 -3.97 4.21
CA LEU A 60 -5.41 -2.69 4.72
C LEU A 60 -5.55 -2.81 6.24
N GLU A 61 -4.88 -1.94 6.98
CA GLU A 61 -4.97 -1.86 8.44
C GLU A 61 -5.87 -0.69 8.83
N ALA A 62 -6.98 -0.97 9.50
CA ALA A 62 -7.77 0.03 10.22
C ALA A 62 -7.23 0.16 11.64
N TRP A 63 -6.75 1.34 12.00
CA TRP A 63 -6.13 1.58 13.30
C TRP A 63 -6.53 2.93 13.89
N ARG A 64 -6.65 2.96 15.23
CA ARG A 64 -6.75 4.18 16.02
C ARG A 64 -5.98 4.03 17.34
N PRO A 65 -5.56 5.14 17.98
CA PRO A 65 -4.92 5.09 19.28
C PRO A 65 -5.78 4.39 20.33
N GLY A 66 -5.15 3.57 21.17
CA GLY A 66 -5.79 2.90 22.30
C GLY A 66 -6.54 1.60 21.97
N GLU A 67 -6.62 1.20 20.69
CA GLU A 67 -7.32 -0.02 20.26
C GLU A 67 -6.40 -0.97 19.48
N GLY A 68 -6.79 -2.25 19.44
CA GLY A 68 -6.18 -3.23 18.54
C GLY A 68 -6.49 -2.89 17.08
N SER A 69 -5.59 -3.22 16.16
CA SER A 69 -5.83 -2.95 14.74
C SER A 69 -6.58 -4.09 14.05
N ARG A 70 -7.42 -3.74 13.08
CA ARG A 70 -8.09 -4.70 12.20
C ARG A 70 -7.39 -4.75 10.86
N VAL A 71 -7.10 -5.96 10.39
CA VAL A 71 -6.39 -6.17 9.12
C VAL A 71 -7.32 -6.85 8.12
N PHE A 72 -7.46 -6.23 6.96
CA PHE A 72 -8.23 -6.72 5.83
C PHE A 72 -7.27 -7.17 4.75
N VAL A 73 -7.46 -8.38 4.21
CA VAL A 73 -6.73 -8.80 3.02
C VAL A 73 -7.46 -8.34 1.77
N VAL A 74 -6.72 -7.75 0.83
CA VAL A 74 -7.31 -7.17 -0.37
C VAL A 74 -6.67 -7.78 -1.61
N THR A 75 -7.51 -8.18 -2.55
CA THR A 75 -7.08 -8.55 -3.90
C THR A 75 -7.73 -7.63 -4.90
N VAL A 76 -6.93 -7.13 -5.84
CA VAL A 76 -7.38 -6.18 -6.85
C VAL A 76 -7.12 -6.75 -8.24
N ASN A 77 -8.18 -6.82 -9.05
CA ASN A 77 -8.10 -7.25 -10.44
C ASN A 77 -8.72 -6.18 -11.34
N GLY A 78 -8.13 -5.95 -12.51
CA GLY A 78 -8.67 -5.04 -13.52
C GLY A 78 -8.73 -5.69 -14.89
N ASN A 79 -9.73 -5.36 -15.70
CA ASN A 79 -9.86 -5.84 -17.08
C ASN A 79 -9.72 -4.69 -18.08
N HIS A 80 -8.99 -4.89 -19.18
CA HIS A 80 -8.93 -3.94 -20.30
C HIS A 80 -8.74 -4.65 -21.64
N GLN A 81 -9.64 -5.55 -22.00
CA GLN A 81 -9.68 -6.01 -23.39
C GLN A 81 -10.83 -5.34 -24.11
N ALA A 82 -10.60 -4.80 -25.30
CA ALA A 82 -11.69 -4.51 -26.23
C ALA A 82 -12.34 -5.84 -26.63
N VAL A 83 -13.66 -5.88 -26.82
CA VAL A 83 -14.35 -7.08 -27.32
C VAL A 83 -13.82 -7.39 -28.71
N THR A 84 -13.12 -8.52 -28.88
CA THR A 84 -12.72 -9.02 -30.21
C THR A 84 -13.47 -10.31 -30.51
N PRO A 85 -13.77 -10.60 -31.79
CA PRO A 85 -14.48 -11.82 -32.19
C PRO A 85 -13.83 -13.14 -31.74
N LYS A 86 -12.54 -13.10 -31.35
CA LYS A 86 -11.76 -14.26 -30.90
C LYS A 86 -11.73 -14.43 -29.36
N THR A 87 -12.35 -13.52 -28.60
CA THR A 87 -12.41 -13.62 -27.14
C THR A 87 -13.83 -14.01 -26.69
N SER A 88 -13.96 -15.19 -26.07
CA SER A 88 -15.23 -15.61 -25.46
C SER A 88 -15.69 -14.59 -24.41
N ALA A 89 -16.98 -14.24 -24.42
CA ALA A 89 -17.63 -13.41 -23.40
C ALA A 89 -17.43 -14.00 -21.98
N SER A 90 -17.37 -15.34 -21.85
CA SER A 90 -17.16 -16.04 -20.57
C SER A 90 -15.73 -15.94 -20.03
N SER A 91 -14.76 -15.53 -20.85
CA SER A 91 -13.36 -15.38 -20.44
C SER A 91 -13.03 -14.04 -19.78
N ARG A 92 -14.01 -13.15 -19.73
CA ARG A 92 -13.87 -11.72 -19.43
C ARG A 92 -14.71 -11.27 -18.23
N THR A 93 -15.39 -12.20 -17.56
CA THR A 93 -16.38 -11.84 -16.56
C THR A 93 -15.70 -11.45 -15.26
N THR A 94 -16.17 -10.34 -14.69
CA THR A 94 -15.96 -9.97 -13.28
C THR A 94 -15.96 -11.19 -12.37
N TYR A 95 -16.90 -12.12 -12.56
CA TYR A 95 -16.97 -13.39 -11.81
C TYR A 95 -15.68 -14.21 -11.81
N ARG A 96 -14.97 -14.35 -12.95
CA ARG A 96 -13.71 -15.11 -13.00
C ARG A 96 -12.59 -14.37 -12.28
N GLN A 97 -12.58 -13.04 -12.34
CA GLN A 97 -11.58 -12.24 -11.63
C GLN A 97 -11.82 -12.31 -10.12
N LEU A 98 -13.07 -12.18 -9.70
CA LEU A 98 -13.49 -12.34 -8.32
C LEU A 98 -13.17 -13.76 -7.81
N ALA A 99 -13.44 -14.82 -8.59
CA ALA A 99 -13.10 -16.20 -8.21
C ALA A 99 -11.58 -16.44 -8.08
N ARG A 100 -10.76 -15.79 -8.92
CA ARG A 100 -9.29 -15.83 -8.76
C ARG A 100 -8.82 -15.03 -7.56
N GLY A 101 -9.47 -13.90 -7.27
CA GLY A 101 -9.22 -13.13 -6.06
C GLY A 101 -9.59 -13.91 -4.81
N SER A 102 -10.73 -14.62 -4.80
CA SER A 102 -11.16 -15.46 -3.69
C SER A 102 -10.13 -16.55 -3.39
N GLU A 103 -9.58 -17.22 -4.41
CA GLU A 103 -8.51 -18.20 -4.22
C GLU A 103 -7.29 -17.60 -3.49
N ARG A 104 -6.93 -16.34 -3.76
CA ARG A 104 -5.78 -15.68 -3.15
C ARG A 104 -6.06 -15.24 -1.70
N VAL A 105 -7.25 -14.74 -1.39
CA VAL A 105 -7.60 -14.36 0.00
C VAL A 105 -7.80 -15.58 0.88
N GLU A 106 -8.33 -16.69 0.35
CA GLU A 106 -8.39 -17.99 1.03
C GLU A 106 -7.01 -18.59 1.32
N ARG A 107 -5.91 -17.96 0.89
CA ARG A 107 -4.54 -18.41 1.18
C ARG A 107 -3.90 -17.58 2.28
N PHE A 108 -4.62 -16.69 2.96
CA PHE A 108 -4.07 -15.92 4.07
C PHE A 108 -5.03 -15.95 5.26
N HIS A 109 -4.48 -16.23 6.45
CA HIS A 109 -5.26 -16.29 7.68
C HIS A 109 -4.47 -15.74 8.88
N LEU A 110 -5.15 -14.92 9.67
CA LEU A 110 -4.77 -14.54 11.03
C LEU A 110 -5.53 -15.42 12.01
N GLY A 111 -4.79 -16.23 12.76
CA GLY A 111 -5.33 -17.14 13.76
C GLY A 111 -6.11 -18.28 13.14
N GLN A 112 -7.44 -18.16 13.10
CA GLN A 112 -8.31 -19.22 12.63
C GLN A 112 -8.79 -18.97 11.19
N ARG A 113 -9.19 -20.05 10.51
CA ARG A 113 -9.84 -19.96 9.20
C ARG A 113 -11.11 -19.10 9.31
N ASN A 114 -11.38 -18.29 8.29
CA ASN A 114 -12.51 -17.33 8.23
C ASN A 114 -12.50 -16.21 9.28
N ALA A 115 -11.47 -16.12 10.14
CA ALA A 115 -11.38 -15.02 11.11
C ALA A 115 -10.90 -13.72 10.45
N THR A 116 -10.17 -13.83 9.34
CA THR A 116 -9.60 -12.68 8.61
C THR A 116 -10.61 -12.12 7.60
N PRO A 117 -11.03 -10.86 7.75
CA PRO A 117 -11.91 -10.24 6.78
C PRO A 117 -11.16 -9.94 5.47
N ALA A 118 -11.87 -10.00 4.35
CA ALA A 118 -11.30 -9.82 3.02
C ALA A 118 -12.14 -8.91 2.13
N LEU A 119 -11.49 -8.20 1.20
CA LEU A 119 -12.11 -7.48 0.09
C LEU A 119 -11.51 -7.95 -1.24
N THR A 120 -12.34 -8.48 -2.12
CA THR A 120 -11.94 -8.90 -3.46
C THR A 120 -12.60 -8.00 -4.49
N THR A 121 -11.79 -7.30 -5.29
CA THR A 121 -12.28 -6.33 -6.26
C THR A 121 -12.00 -6.74 -7.70
N SER A 122 -12.91 -6.32 -8.59
CA SER A 122 -12.80 -6.46 -10.04
C SER A 122 -13.24 -5.17 -10.71
N THR A 123 -12.30 -4.52 -11.40
CA THR A 123 -12.51 -3.24 -12.07
C THR A 123 -12.79 -3.44 -13.56
N GLU A 124 -13.90 -2.87 -14.02
CA GLU A 124 -14.34 -2.83 -15.41
C GLU A 124 -14.27 -1.39 -15.95
N PHE A 125 -13.51 -1.21 -17.03
CA PHE A 125 -13.48 0.04 -17.81
C PHE A 125 -14.51 -0.04 -18.93
N LEU A 126 -15.64 0.62 -18.77
CA LEU A 126 -16.73 0.66 -19.74
C LEU A 126 -16.63 1.97 -20.52
N ALA A 127 -16.12 1.91 -21.76
CA ALA A 127 -15.69 3.08 -22.54
C ALA A 127 -16.64 4.30 -22.53
N ALA A 128 -17.97 4.08 -22.57
CA ALA A 128 -18.96 5.16 -22.50
C ALA A 128 -19.71 5.25 -21.16
N ALA A 129 -19.63 4.20 -20.31
CA ALA A 129 -20.39 4.11 -19.06
C ALA A 129 -19.52 4.36 -17.81
N GLY A 130 -18.23 4.67 -17.99
CA GLY A 130 -17.30 4.99 -16.91
C GLY A 130 -16.56 3.77 -16.35
N VAL A 131 -16.18 3.87 -15.08
CA VAL A 131 -15.44 2.81 -14.36
C VAL A 131 -16.38 2.18 -13.34
N THR A 132 -16.54 0.86 -13.38
CA THR A 132 -17.30 0.10 -12.37
C THR A 132 -16.33 -0.79 -11.59
N VAL A 133 -16.43 -0.80 -10.27
CA VAL A 133 -15.67 -1.69 -9.39
C VAL A 133 -16.65 -2.60 -8.66
N HIS A 134 -16.56 -3.89 -8.93
CA HIS A 134 -17.32 -4.92 -8.22
C HIS A 134 -16.53 -5.37 -7.00
N VAL A 135 -17.20 -5.49 -5.86
CA VAL A 135 -16.56 -5.86 -4.58
C VAL A 135 -17.29 -7.05 -3.98
N LEU A 136 -16.54 -8.10 -3.64
CA LEU A 136 -16.97 -9.12 -2.70
C LEU A 136 -16.26 -8.88 -1.37
N HIS A 137 -16.98 -9.01 -0.27
CA HIS A 137 -16.40 -8.97 1.06
C HIS A 137 -16.70 -10.25 1.81
N THR A 138 -15.77 -10.64 2.68
CA THR A 138 -16.03 -11.63 3.72
C THR A 138 -16.00 -10.95 5.07
N ASP A 139 -16.85 -11.44 5.96
CA ASP A 139 -16.78 -11.03 7.35
C ASP A 139 -15.57 -11.67 8.05
N GLY A 140 -15.30 -11.17 9.24
CA GLY A 140 -14.15 -11.53 10.06
C GLY A 140 -14.00 -10.48 11.15
N GLY A 141 -13.55 -10.92 12.32
CA GLY A 141 -13.47 -10.07 13.51
C GLY A 141 -12.12 -10.15 14.21
N VAL A 142 -11.11 -10.76 13.57
CA VAL A 142 -9.79 -10.87 14.18
C VAL A 142 -9.15 -9.49 14.32
N GLU A 143 -8.69 -9.20 15.53
CA GLU A 143 -7.95 -8.00 15.86
C GLU A 143 -6.53 -8.38 16.23
N LEU A 144 -5.58 -7.60 15.72
CA LEU A 144 -4.21 -7.63 16.23
C LEU A 144 -4.19 -6.92 17.60
N PRO A 145 -3.34 -7.37 18.53
CA PRO A 145 -3.29 -6.81 19.87
C PRO A 145 -2.93 -5.33 19.83
N LEU A 146 -3.42 -4.58 20.83
CA LEU A 146 -3.00 -3.21 21.08
C LEU A 146 -1.47 -3.16 21.14
N ARG A 147 -0.91 -2.30 20.31
CA ARG A 147 0.52 -2.09 20.25
C ARG A 147 0.95 -0.99 21.21
N PRO A 148 1.93 -1.25 22.09
CA PRO A 148 2.38 -0.24 23.05
C PRO A 148 3.20 0.84 22.35
N ALA A 149 3.18 2.06 22.90
CA ALA A 149 3.98 3.18 22.40
C ALA A 149 5.50 2.91 22.49
N ALA A 150 5.93 2.10 23.47
CA ALA A 150 7.34 1.77 23.70
C ALA A 150 7.51 0.31 24.12
N GLY A 151 8.76 -0.17 24.07
CA GLY A 151 9.13 -1.52 24.50
C GLY A 151 9.24 -2.52 23.35
N ALA A 152 9.38 -3.80 23.71
CA ALA A 152 9.68 -4.86 22.75
C ALA A 152 8.60 -5.01 21.66
N ASP A 153 7.33 -4.78 22.00
CA ASP A 153 6.19 -4.96 21.11
C ASP A 153 5.79 -3.68 20.33
N SER A 154 6.49 -2.56 20.55
CA SER A 154 6.29 -1.31 19.80
C SER A 154 6.76 -1.44 18.34
N ALA A 155 6.13 -0.69 17.41
CA ALA A 155 6.60 -0.63 16.03
C ALA A 155 7.94 0.07 15.87
N ASP A 156 8.41 0.83 16.86
CA ASP A 156 9.72 1.49 16.86
C ASP A 156 10.84 0.45 16.93
N THR A 157 10.56 -0.70 17.56
CA THR A 157 11.51 -1.82 17.69
C THR A 157 11.63 -2.61 16.39
N ALA A 158 12.87 -2.93 16.01
CA ALA A 158 13.15 -3.74 14.83
C ALA A 158 12.49 -5.12 14.90
N ILE A 159 12.03 -5.61 13.76
CA ILE A 159 11.47 -6.96 13.62
C ILE A 159 12.58 -7.97 13.33
N GLY A 160 12.44 -9.16 13.91
CA GLY A 160 13.21 -10.34 13.51
C GLY A 160 12.43 -11.17 12.50
N ARG A 161 13.14 -12.04 11.79
CA ARG A 161 12.53 -13.06 10.92
C ARG A 161 11.80 -14.14 11.73
N ARG A 162 10.73 -14.68 11.18
CA ARG A 162 10.05 -15.90 11.63
C ARG A 162 10.09 -16.96 10.53
N THR A 163 9.92 -18.22 10.94
CA THR A 163 9.80 -19.36 10.03
C THR A 163 8.40 -19.95 10.19
N LEU A 164 7.41 -19.28 9.60
CA LEU A 164 6.02 -19.68 9.68
C LEU A 164 5.69 -20.78 8.65
N PRO A 165 4.84 -21.76 9.01
CA PRO A 165 4.49 -22.85 8.10
C PRO A 165 3.56 -22.34 7.00
N TYR A 166 3.85 -22.73 5.75
CA TYR A 166 2.96 -22.51 4.60
C TYR A 166 2.26 -23.78 4.14
N VAL A 167 2.96 -24.93 4.20
CA VAL A 167 2.43 -26.21 3.71
C VAL A 167 1.45 -26.77 4.73
N ASP A 168 0.27 -27.19 4.25
CA ASP A 168 -0.80 -27.79 5.07
C ASP A 168 -1.10 -27.02 6.37
N SER A 169 -1.01 -25.69 6.30
CA SER A 169 -1.06 -24.83 7.47
C SER A 169 -2.48 -24.67 8.01
N VAL A 170 -3.50 -24.81 7.16
CA VAL A 170 -4.90 -24.59 7.54
C VAL A 170 -5.75 -25.82 7.31
N VAL A 171 -6.63 -26.09 8.28
CA VAL A 171 -7.55 -27.24 8.30
C VAL A 171 -8.90 -26.83 7.71
N LEU A 172 -9.38 -27.61 6.74
CA LEU A 172 -10.71 -27.50 6.14
C LEU A 172 -11.66 -28.48 6.86
N PRO A 173 -12.84 -28.02 7.33
CA PRO A 173 -13.88 -28.91 7.80
C PRO A 173 -14.38 -29.78 6.65
N LYS A 174 -14.53 -31.08 6.89
CA LYS A 174 -15.20 -32.02 5.98
C LYS A 174 -16.00 -33.03 6.79
N GLU A 175 -17.10 -33.51 6.24
CA GLU A 175 -17.97 -34.53 6.84
C GLU A 175 -17.26 -35.89 7.04
N LEU A 176 -16.13 -36.14 6.35
CA LEU A 176 -15.42 -37.44 6.29
C LEU A 176 -13.91 -37.37 6.64
N GLY A 177 -13.43 -36.24 7.19
CA GLY A 177 -12.03 -36.08 7.64
C GLY A 177 -11.42 -34.72 7.31
N ALA A 178 -10.44 -34.31 8.11
CA ALA A 178 -9.77 -33.01 7.96
C ALA A 178 -8.86 -32.98 6.72
N GLU A 179 -9.23 -32.19 5.70
CA GLU A 179 -8.34 -31.85 4.58
C GLU A 179 -7.51 -30.63 4.97
N ARG A 180 -6.25 -30.56 4.54
CA ARG A 180 -5.38 -29.41 4.81
C ARG A 180 -4.98 -28.76 3.49
N HIS A 181 -4.81 -27.45 3.51
CA HIS A 181 -4.33 -26.73 2.34
C HIS A 181 -3.23 -25.74 2.71
N ASN A 182 -2.43 -25.39 1.70
CA ASN A 182 -1.34 -24.45 1.85
C ASN A 182 -1.89 -23.02 2.03
N ALA A 183 -1.42 -22.30 3.03
CA ALA A 183 -1.79 -20.91 3.28
C ALA A 183 -0.74 -20.17 4.11
N PHE A 184 -0.70 -18.85 3.98
CA PHE A 184 -0.02 -17.92 4.87
C PHE A 184 -0.80 -17.79 6.17
N LEU A 185 -0.50 -18.67 7.13
CA LEU A 185 -1.10 -18.66 8.46
C LEU A 185 -0.21 -17.88 9.43
N ILE A 186 -0.72 -16.79 9.99
CA ILE A 186 -0.13 -16.10 11.15
C ILE A 186 -0.81 -16.66 12.40
N PRO A 187 -0.13 -17.46 13.24
CA PRO A 187 -0.71 -17.95 14.48
C PRO A 187 -0.95 -16.82 15.49
N GLU A 188 -1.92 -16.97 16.39
CA GLU A 188 -2.26 -15.94 17.41
C GLU A 188 -1.06 -15.51 18.26
N LYS A 189 -0.18 -16.46 18.62
CA LYS A 189 1.07 -16.18 19.35
C LYS A 189 2.04 -15.24 18.63
N GLU A 190 1.89 -15.07 17.31
CA GLU A 190 2.70 -14.17 16.49
C GLU A 190 1.99 -12.86 16.17
N PHE A 191 0.78 -12.60 16.68
CA PHE A 191 0.03 -11.39 16.35
C PHE A 191 0.75 -10.10 16.74
N SER A 192 1.40 -10.06 17.91
CA SER A 192 2.22 -8.90 18.30
C SER A 192 3.35 -8.64 17.30
N TRP A 193 4.07 -9.71 16.92
CA TRP A 193 5.12 -9.62 15.91
C TRP A 193 4.57 -9.15 14.55
N PHE A 194 3.45 -9.71 14.11
CA PHE A 194 2.85 -9.38 12.80
C PHE A 194 2.29 -7.96 12.77
N SER A 195 1.71 -7.49 13.88
CA SER A 195 1.31 -6.10 14.06
C SER A 195 2.49 -5.17 13.75
N ARG A 196 3.66 -5.40 14.36
CA ARG A 196 4.92 -4.67 14.07
C ARG A 196 5.32 -4.74 12.60
N VAL A 197 5.24 -5.90 11.97
CA VAL A 197 5.54 -6.06 10.54
C VAL A 197 4.67 -5.13 9.70
N VAL A 198 3.35 -5.08 9.95
CA VAL A 198 2.41 -4.23 9.20
C VAL A 198 2.76 -2.74 9.36
N ALA A 199 2.91 -2.23 10.58
CA ALA A 199 3.20 -0.79 10.76
C ALA A 199 4.58 -0.39 10.23
N ARG A 200 5.61 -1.24 10.39
CA ARG A 200 6.94 -0.95 9.86
C ARG A 200 6.94 -1.01 8.33
N ALA A 201 6.23 -1.95 7.72
CA ALA A 201 6.05 -1.99 6.27
C ALA A 201 5.34 -0.73 5.75
N HIS A 202 4.31 -0.26 6.47
CA HIS A 202 3.66 1.02 6.16
C HIS A 202 4.64 2.18 6.23
N ALA A 203 5.40 2.32 7.33
CA ALA A 203 6.42 3.36 7.48
C ALA A 203 7.47 3.33 6.36
N ALA A 204 7.96 2.15 5.98
CA ALA A 204 8.86 1.98 4.84
C ALA A 204 8.22 2.43 3.52
N GLY A 205 6.95 2.12 3.31
CA GLY A 205 6.19 2.56 2.13
C GLY A 205 6.09 4.08 2.05
N GLN A 206 5.73 4.75 3.15
CA GLN A 206 5.62 6.21 3.18
C GLN A 206 6.96 6.92 2.98
N LEU A 207 8.03 6.39 3.58
CA LEU A 207 9.37 6.92 3.30
C LEU A 207 9.79 6.66 1.85
N SER A 208 9.46 5.50 1.27
CA SER A 208 9.79 5.20 -0.12
C SER A 208 9.08 6.16 -1.09
N LEU A 209 7.80 6.48 -0.80
CA LEU A 209 7.03 7.48 -1.55
C LEU A 209 7.69 8.87 -1.52
N ALA A 210 8.27 9.23 -0.38
CA ALA A 210 9.00 10.49 -0.18
C ALA A 210 10.49 10.41 -0.57
N GLY A 211 10.94 9.34 -1.23
CA GLY A 211 12.33 9.21 -1.69
C GLY A 211 13.34 8.93 -0.58
N GLY A 212 12.89 8.42 0.57
CA GLY A 212 13.63 8.26 1.83
C GLY A 212 14.94 7.46 1.80
N GLY A 213 15.28 6.78 0.70
CA GLY A 213 16.57 6.11 0.52
C GLY A 213 16.94 5.20 1.70
N GLY A 214 18.12 5.42 2.31
CA GLY A 214 18.60 4.64 3.46
C GLY A 214 17.72 4.67 4.70
N THR A 215 16.88 5.69 4.87
CA THR A 215 15.92 5.73 5.98
C THR A 215 14.80 4.69 5.83
N VAL A 216 14.51 4.21 4.62
CA VAL A 216 13.57 3.11 4.38
C VAL A 216 14.13 1.80 4.94
N GLY A 217 15.43 1.56 4.73
CA GLY A 217 16.09 0.31 5.07
C GLY A 217 16.02 -0.06 6.56
N GLN A 218 15.89 0.92 7.46
CA GLN A 218 15.77 0.65 8.90
C GLN A 218 14.49 -0.13 9.26
N TYR A 219 13.45 -0.04 8.44
CA TYR A 219 12.15 -0.68 8.69
C TYR A 219 12.03 -2.10 8.14
N LEU A 220 12.96 -2.48 7.28
CA LEU A 220 12.93 -3.73 6.53
C LEU A 220 14.00 -4.70 7.04
N ILE A 221 13.78 -5.99 6.85
CA ILE A 221 14.83 -7.02 6.95
C ILE A 221 15.44 -7.32 5.57
N ASP A 222 16.52 -8.09 5.53
CA ASP A 222 17.21 -8.45 4.29
C ASP A 222 16.27 -9.11 3.27
N GLU A 223 15.40 -10.01 3.70
CA GLU A 223 14.43 -10.66 2.84
C GLU A 223 13.40 -9.70 2.25
N GLN A 224 13.14 -8.56 2.91
CA GLN A 224 12.30 -7.49 2.41
C GLN A 224 13.05 -6.51 1.47
N GLY A 225 14.34 -6.76 1.20
CA GLY A 225 15.15 -5.92 0.33
C GLY A 225 15.84 -4.76 1.05
N ARG A 226 16.05 -4.82 2.38
CA ARG A 226 16.79 -3.81 3.15
C ARG A 226 18.09 -3.34 2.46
N LYS A 227 18.82 -4.28 1.85
CA LYS A 227 20.11 -4.02 1.20
C LYS A 227 20.03 -3.03 0.05
N HIS A 228 18.92 -3.03 -0.70
CA HIS A 228 18.69 -2.08 -1.79
C HIS A 228 18.64 -0.63 -1.32
N PHE A 229 18.31 -0.41 -0.05
CA PHE A 229 18.26 0.91 0.57
C PHE A 229 19.55 1.26 1.32
N SER A 230 20.37 0.27 1.69
CA SER A 230 21.63 0.50 2.41
C SER A 230 22.85 0.65 1.52
N GLU A 231 22.83 0.08 0.32
CA GLU A 231 23.92 0.25 -0.65
C GLU A 231 23.84 1.67 -1.23
N THR A 232 24.87 2.46 -0.95
CA THR A 232 25.01 3.87 -1.30
C THR A 232 24.47 4.16 -2.70
N ALA A 233 23.50 5.05 -2.75
CA ALA A 233 22.96 5.62 -3.97
C ALA A 233 24.09 5.91 -4.98
N TYR A 234 24.05 5.23 -6.13
CA TYR A 234 24.86 5.59 -7.30
C TYR A 234 24.74 7.10 -7.52
N ALA A 235 25.81 7.76 -7.98
CA ALA A 235 25.97 9.21 -8.09
C ALA A 235 24.94 9.98 -8.99
N GLY A 236 23.79 9.37 -9.33
CA GLY A 236 22.59 10.02 -9.87
C GLY A 236 21.28 9.68 -9.12
N THR A 237 21.36 8.90 -8.04
CA THR A 237 20.23 8.46 -7.17
C THR A 237 20.36 8.98 -5.74
N ALA A 238 21.46 9.67 -5.41
CA ALA A 238 21.68 10.29 -4.11
C ALA A 238 20.96 11.66 -3.99
N SER A 239 20.43 12.18 -5.09
CA SER A 239 19.68 13.44 -5.21
C SER A 239 18.17 13.24 -5.16
N VAL A 240 17.64 12.64 -4.10
CA VAL A 240 16.17 12.49 -4.00
C VAL A 240 15.61 12.84 -2.61
N HIS A 241 16.22 13.83 -1.96
CA HIS A 241 15.62 14.59 -0.85
C HIS A 241 15.54 16.09 -1.18
N ASP A 242 15.56 16.40 -2.47
CA ASP A 242 15.93 17.73 -2.94
C ASP A 242 14.66 18.55 -3.24
N ALA A 243 13.52 17.87 -3.45
CA ALA A 243 12.25 18.49 -3.69
C ALA A 243 11.56 18.85 -2.37
N LYS A 244 11.40 20.16 -2.15
CA LYS A 244 10.55 20.72 -1.11
C LYS A 244 9.35 21.38 -1.77
N ALA A 245 8.16 20.98 -1.35
CA ALA A 245 6.91 21.63 -1.75
C ALA A 245 6.28 22.29 -0.52
N CYS A 246 5.52 23.35 -0.76
CA CYS A 246 4.70 23.98 0.26
C CYS A 246 3.25 23.88 -0.19
N PHE A 247 2.38 23.28 0.63
CA PHE A 247 0.95 23.17 0.36
C PHE A 247 0.20 23.81 1.52
N ALA A 248 -0.57 24.87 1.24
CA ALA A 248 -1.27 25.66 2.26
C ALA A 248 -0.43 26.05 3.50
N GLY A 249 0.85 26.42 3.29
CA GLY A 249 1.78 26.80 4.36
C GLY A 249 2.51 25.65 5.05
N GLU A 250 2.12 24.40 4.77
CA GLU A 250 2.77 23.20 5.29
C GLU A 250 3.93 22.75 4.40
N GLN A 251 5.05 22.39 5.01
CA GLN A 251 6.24 21.94 4.30
C GLN A 251 6.19 20.44 4.03
N TYR A 252 6.44 20.05 2.78
CA TYR A 252 6.54 18.67 2.34
C TYR A 252 7.95 18.38 1.82
N VAL A 253 8.44 17.18 2.11
CA VAL A 253 9.70 16.64 1.60
C VAL A 253 9.40 15.43 0.73
N GLY A 254 10.11 15.33 -0.39
CA GLY A 254 9.85 14.24 -1.32
C GLY A 254 10.74 14.26 -2.55
N THR A 255 10.15 13.78 -3.63
CA THR A 255 10.77 13.64 -4.94
C THR A 255 9.92 14.37 -5.97
N ASP A 256 10.54 15.02 -6.94
CA ASP A 256 9.90 15.56 -8.12
C ASP A 256 10.39 14.80 -9.36
N GLN A 257 9.49 14.56 -10.31
CA GLN A 257 9.81 13.91 -11.57
C GLN A 257 9.16 14.66 -12.70
N VAL A 258 9.96 15.02 -13.72
CA VAL A 258 9.44 15.60 -14.95
C VAL A 258 9.45 14.56 -16.06
N PHE A 259 8.28 14.26 -16.61
CA PHE A 259 8.10 13.35 -17.74
C PHE A 259 7.30 14.02 -18.85
N ARG A 260 7.13 13.33 -19.98
CA ARG A 260 6.31 13.80 -21.10
C ARG A 260 5.10 12.91 -21.30
N VAL A 261 3.92 13.52 -21.36
CA VAL A 261 2.65 12.87 -21.73
C VAL A 261 2.18 13.46 -23.05
N ASN A 262 2.16 12.66 -24.11
CA ASN A 262 1.79 13.12 -25.47
C ASN A 262 2.54 14.41 -25.89
N GLY A 263 3.83 14.49 -25.58
CA GLY A 263 4.68 15.66 -25.88
C GLY A 263 4.62 16.78 -24.83
N THR A 264 3.58 16.83 -24.00
CA THR A 264 3.42 17.83 -22.93
C THR A 264 4.32 17.48 -21.74
N ARG A 265 5.13 18.43 -21.26
CA ARG A 265 5.92 18.22 -20.04
C ARG A 265 5.01 18.29 -18.82
N VAL A 266 5.12 17.28 -17.98
CA VAL A 266 4.36 17.14 -16.75
C VAL A 266 5.35 16.92 -15.62
N GLU A 267 5.20 17.69 -14.55
CA GLU A 267 5.92 17.54 -13.30
C GLU A 267 5.02 16.86 -12.28
N ALA A 268 5.53 15.85 -11.58
CA ALA A 268 4.86 15.20 -10.48
C ALA A 268 5.74 15.25 -9.23
N PHE A 269 5.19 15.80 -8.16
CA PHE A 269 5.72 15.73 -6.80
C PHE A 269 5.09 14.57 -6.04
N SER A 270 5.91 13.82 -5.31
CA SER A 270 5.50 12.75 -4.40
C SER A 270 6.28 12.89 -3.10
N GLY A 271 5.59 13.03 -1.97
CA GLY A 271 6.23 13.32 -0.70
C GLY A 271 5.34 13.15 0.52
N MET A 272 5.82 13.65 1.65
CA MET A 272 5.08 13.69 2.91
C MET A 272 5.42 14.93 3.73
N ALA A 273 4.55 15.29 4.67
CA ALA A 273 4.77 16.42 5.56
C ALA A 273 6.11 16.28 6.31
N ALA A 274 6.89 17.35 6.36
CA ALA A 274 8.29 17.33 6.81
C ALA A 274 8.44 16.92 8.29
N ASP A 275 7.50 17.30 9.14
CA ASP A 275 7.47 16.92 10.56
C ASP A 275 7.24 15.41 10.72
N LEU A 276 6.32 14.84 9.94
CA LEU A 276 6.04 13.41 9.92
C LEU A 276 7.19 12.60 9.30
N TYR A 277 7.81 13.10 8.24
CA TYR A 277 9.03 12.50 7.68
C TYR A 277 10.13 12.43 8.75
N ALA A 278 10.33 13.50 9.52
CA ALA A 278 11.36 13.55 10.55
C ALA A 278 11.14 12.53 11.67
N LEU A 279 9.88 12.18 11.99
CA LEU A 279 9.57 11.11 12.94
C LEU A 279 9.99 9.74 12.38
N LEU A 280 9.61 9.45 11.13
CA LEU A 280 9.97 8.20 10.47
C LEU A 280 11.47 8.11 10.18
N ALA A 281 12.15 9.21 9.84
CA ALA A 281 13.61 9.20 9.69
C ALA A 281 14.32 8.81 11.00
N LYS A 282 13.74 9.15 12.16
CA LYS A 282 14.25 8.85 13.50
C LYS A 282 13.79 7.51 14.08
N GLY A 283 13.07 6.68 13.32
CA GLY A 283 12.59 5.39 13.81
C GLY A 283 11.34 5.45 14.70
N LYS A 284 10.66 6.60 14.80
CA LYS A 284 9.53 6.84 15.71
C LYS A 284 8.19 6.58 15.02
N VAL A 285 7.87 5.31 14.78
CA VAL A 285 6.67 4.87 14.07
C VAL A 285 5.41 5.10 14.90
N GLU A 286 5.41 4.78 16.18
CA GLU A 286 4.22 4.94 17.03
C GLU A 286 3.83 6.41 17.18
N GLU A 287 4.83 7.28 17.35
CA GLU A 287 4.64 8.72 17.42
C GLU A 287 4.17 9.29 16.08
N TYR A 288 4.71 8.81 14.96
CA TYR A 288 4.21 9.17 13.62
C TYR A 288 2.72 8.82 13.48
N ARG A 289 2.32 7.61 13.85
CA ARG A 289 0.91 7.16 13.76
C ARG A 289 -0.02 7.96 14.66
N ARG A 290 0.42 8.27 15.88
CA ARG A 290 -0.34 9.13 16.80
C ARG A 290 -0.53 10.54 16.22
N ARG A 291 0.55 11.13 15.68
CA ARG A 291 0.53 12.48 15.13
C ARG A 291 -0.33 12.58 13.86
N THR A 292 -0.27 11.57 12.98
CA THR A 292 -1.16 11.53 11.80
C THR A 292 -2.62 11.37 12.22
N TYR A 293 -2.92 10.60 13.27
CA TYR A 293 -4.28 10.46 13.77
C TYR A 293 -4.84 11.77 14.31
N GLU A 294 -4.04 12.50 15.08
CA GLU A 294 -4.40 13.82 15.61
C GLU A 294 -4.69 14.81 14.50
N ARG A 295 -3.83 14.83 13.46
CA ARG A 295 -3.92 15.74 12.32
C ARG A 295 -4.85 15.27 11.20
N ARG A 296 -5.56 14.15 11.36
CA ARG A 296 -6.26 13.48 10.24
C ARG A 296 -7.29 14.34 9.50
N ASN A 297 -7.80 15.38 10.17
CA ASN A 297 -8.78 16.33 9.63
C ASN A 297 -8.18 17.72 9.34
N ASP A 298 -6.87 17.89 9.51
CA ASP A 298 -6.19 19.20 9.44
C ASP A 298 -5.41 19.36 8.11
N TRP A 299 -5.59 18.43 7.17
CA TRP A 299 -4.85 18.43 5.90
C TRP A 299 -5.55 19.33 4.88
N PRO A 300 -4.79 20.04 4.02
CA PRO A 300 -5.37 20.91 3.00
C PRO A 300 -6.22 20.13 2.01
N GLU A 301 -7.31 20.73 1.54
CA GLU A 301 -8.06 20.19 0.43
C GLU A 301 -7.31 20.48 -0.89
N PRO A 302 -7.53 19.69 -1.96
CA PRO A 302 -6.86 19.90 -3.24
C PRO A 302 -7.01 21.32 -3.79
N ASP A 303 -8.14 21.98 -3.51
CA ASP A 303 -8.47 23.34 -3.95
C ASP A 303 -7.66 24.41 -3.20
N ASP A 304 -7.02 24.07 -2.08
CA ASP A 304 -6.17 24.96 -1.28
C ASP A 304 -4.72 25.02 -1.78
N ILE A 305 -4.40 24.34 -2.88
CA ILE A 305 -3.04 24.17 -3.38
C ILE A 305 -2.83 24.97 -4.67
N ASP A 306 -2.33 26.19 -4.51
CA ASP A 306 -1.92 27.05 -5.61
C ASP A 306 -0.79 26.41 -6.46
N ASP A 307 -0.73 26.74 -7.75
CA ASP A 307 0.31 26.35 -8.72
C ASP A 307 0.44 24.86 -9.08
N TRP A 308 -0.45 24.01 -8.58
CA TRP A 308 -0.56 22.60 -8.97
C TRP A 308 -1.88 22.32 -9.68
N GLY A 309 -1.89 21.38 -10.62
CA GLY A 309 -3.07 21.06 -11.41
C GLY A 309 -3.97 20.04 -10.72
N ALA A 310 -3.43 18.86 -10.42
CA ALA A 310 -4.12 17.81 -9.68
C ALA A 310 -3.30 17.43 -8.45
N SER A 311 -3.93 17.40 -7.29
CA SER A 311 -3.28 17.12 -6.02
C SER A 311 -4.10 16.14 -5.18
N SER A 312 -3.42 15.42 -4.31
CA SER A 312 -4.01 14.46 -3.38
C SER A 312 -3.16 14.48 -2.11
N ILE A 313 -3.75 14.95 -1.01
CA ILE A 313 -3.16 14.87 0.32
C ILE A 313 -3.97 13.86 1.12
N ARG A 314 -3.26 12.92 1.76
CA ARG A 314 -3.87 11.83 2.51
C ARG A 314 -3.82 12.11 4.02
N PRO A 315 -4.74 11.52 4.82
CA PRO A 315 -4.73 11.65 6.27
C PRO A 315 -3.44 11.19 6.98
N ASP A 316 -2.65 10.37 6.30
CA ASP A 316 -1.33 9.91 6.76
C ASP A 316 -0.19 10.93 6.50
N GLY A 317 -0.54 12.12 5.98
CA GLY A 317 0.35 13.23 5.69
C GLY A 317 1.14 13.09 4.40
N THR A 318 0.80 12.12 3.55
CA THR A 318 1.43 11.98 2.23
C THR A 318 0.74 12.82 1.18
N ALA A 319 1.51 13.26 0.19
CA ALA A 319 1.04 14.13 -0.87
C ALA A 319 1.54 13.66 -2.23
N LEU A 320 0.65 13.70 -3.21
CA LEU A 320 0.95 13.60 -4.63
C LEU A 320 0.40 14.85 -5.31
N ALA A 321 1.21 15.54 -6.10
CA ALA A 321 0.77 16.69 -6.88
C ALA A 321 1.34 16.63 -8.29
N ILE A 322 0.55 16.99 -9.30
CA ILE A 322 0.91 16.93 -10.71
C ILE A 322 0.53 18.26 -11.38
N ARG A 323 1.41 18.80 -12.22
CA ARG A 323 1.14 19.99 -13.02
C ARG A 323 1.75 19.92 -14.41
N VAL A 324 1.16 20.65 -15.34
CA VAL A 324 1.77 20.90 -16.65
C VAL A 324 2.87 21.93 -16.47
N VAL A 325 4.06 21.64 -16.98
CA VAL A 325 5.17 22.59 -16.96
C VAL A 325 5.01 23.51 -18.18
N PRO A 326 4.86 24.83 -18.00
CA PRO A 326 4.78 25.76 -19.12
C PRO A 326 6.01 25.64 -20.02
N GLU A 327 5.82 25.69 -21.35
CA GLU A 327 6.95 25.86 -22.24
C GLU A 327 7.58 27.24 -21.98
N PRO A 328 8.91 27.35 -21.90
CA PRO A 328 9.54 28.66 -21.78
C PRO A 328 9.10 29.50 -22.99
N ALA A 329 8.59 30.69 -22.72
CA ALA A 329 8.26 31.65 -23.78
C ALA A 329 9.47 31.76 -24.71
N SER A 330 9.24 31.60 -26.02
CA SER A 330 10.32 31.71 -26.98
C SER A 330 10.99 33.08 -26.81
N SER A 331 12.31 33.10 -26.89
CA SER A 331 13.13 34.30 -26.74
C SER A 331 12.89 35.36 -27.83
N ASP A 332 11.92 35.16 -28.72
CA ASP A 332 11.64 36.07 -29.85
C ASP A 332 10.75 37.26 -29.49
N ASP A 333 10.13 37.29 -28.31
CA ASP A 333 9.26 38.41 -27.90
C ASP A 333 9.95 39.49 -27.05
N ARG A 334 11.27 39.40 -26.84
CA ARG A 334 12.08 40.44 -26.16
C ARG A 334 13.00 41.18 -27.13
N SER A 335 12.45 41.71 -28.23
CA SER A 335 13.12 42.77 -29.01
C SER A 335 12.18 43.46 -30.00
N ARG A 336 11.10 44.05 -29.50
CA ARG A 336 10.42 45.19 -30.16
C ARG A 336 9.92 46.17 -29.10
N GLY A 337 10.83 47.04 -28.68
CA GLY A 337 10.60 48.22 -27.86
C GLY A 337 11.76 49.18 -28.04
#